data_AF-A0A2V5QVB6-F1
#
_entry.id   AF-A0A2V5QVB6-F1
#
_cell.length_a   1.000
_cell.length_b   1.000
_cell.length_c   1.000
_cell.angle_alpha   90.00
_cell.angle_beta   90.00
_cell.angle_gamma   90.00
#
_symmetry.space_group_name_H-M   'P 1'
#
loop_
_entity.id
_entity.type
_entity.pdbx_description
1 polymer ?
#
loop_
_entity_poly.entity_id
_entity_poly.type
_entity_poly.pdbx_seq_one_letter_code
_entity_poly.pdbx_strand_id
1 'polypeptide(L)'
;MGDPITLTSAISGRGNFDRVNAPVVEDERGWHKYPPSSKFKQDDEVGISGTKTFETVLSPNEKKQSVPVLALSYFDPAKEQYVTLRSEPIAITVQGGAAATQNVTASQSASPSPAIAVAPQRTQKPQDILYQLTDRPATAESFAPLYTRTVFWTAQLIPLLALIGFAGWKIRQTRIDNREARRIAALQHETSELMHKLRRNAASPREYYAEASRVVRLKTALASGSSRIDPNVVDAETAADTFKLNTDSRDQLRRLFEQSDEWQYSGAHNGPARISPENRREVLELIENLK
;
A
#
# COMPACT_ATOMS: atom_id res chain seq x y z
N MET A 1 17.01 -44.96 -45.18
CA MET A 1 16.90 -43.49 -45.32
C MET A 1 15.60 -43.08 -44.68
N GLY A 2 15.60 -42.12 -43.76
CA GLY A 2 14.40 -41.63 -43.09
C GLY A 2 14.14 -42.17 -41.67
N ASP A 3 14.99 -43.03 -41.11
CA ASP A 3 14.79 -43.51 -39.74
C ASP A 3 15.02 -42.37 -38.74
N PRO A 4 14.01 -42.03 -37.92
CA PRO A 4 14.13 -40.97 -36.93
C PRO A 4 15.09 -41.40 -35.81
N ILE A 5 16.05 -40.53 -35.50
CA ILE A 5 16.93 -40.66 -34.35
C ILE A 5 16.37 -39.77 -33.24
N THR A 6 16.04 -40.37 -32.10
CA THR A 6 15.62 -39.64 -30.91
C THR A 6 16.84 -39.29 -30.07
N LEU A 7 17.07 -37.99 -29.89
CA LEU A 7 18.16 -37.44 -29.09
C LEU A 7 17.60 -36.96 -27.75
N THR A 8 18.04 -37.61 -26.67
CA THR A 8 17.66 -37.26 -25.30
C THR A 8 18.79 -36.48 -24.64
N SER A 9 18.53 -35.22 -24.30
CA SER A 9 19.47 -34.36 -23.58
C SER A 9 18.95 -34.08 -22.18
N ALA A 10 19.69 -34.47 -21.15
CA ALA A 10 19.35 -34.20 -19.75
C ALA A 10 20.26 -33.10 -19.20
N ILE A 11 19.66 -32.03 -18.69
CA ILE A 11 20.37 -30.89 -18.09
C ILE A 11 19.97 -30.82 -16.62
N SER A 12 20.94 -31.07 -15.74
CA SER A 12 20.77 -30.99 -14.29
C SER A 12 21.48 -29.75 -13.74
N GLY A 13 20.92 -29.15 -12.70
CA GLY A 13 21.51 -27.97 -12.07
C GLY A 13 20.62 -27.31 -11.03
N ARG A 14 20.97 -26.07 -10.68
CA ARG A 14 20.20 -25.21 -9.80
C ARG A 14 19.96 -23.87 -10.49
N GLY A 15 18.71 -23.46 -10.65
CA GLY A 15 18.34 -22.21 -11.31
C GLY A 15 16.91 -22.20 -11.85
N ASN A 16 16.62 -21.22 -12.69
CA ASN A 16 15.31 -21.09 -13.33
C ASN A 16 15.23 -21.95 -14.60
N PHE A 17 14.64 -23.15 -14.48
CA PHE A 17 14.48 -24.11 -15.57
C PHE A 17 13.44 -23.68 -16.64
N ASP A 18 12.54 -22.74 -16.34
CA ASP A 18 11.59 -22.20 -17.33
C ASP A 18 12.32 -21.41 -18.43
N ARG A 19 13.47 -20.82 -18.08
CA ARG A 19 14.32 -20.06 -19.02
C ARG A 19 15.32 -20.91 -19.78
N VAL A 20 15.43 -22.21 -19.46
CA VAL A 20 16.33 -23.14 -20.16
C VAL A 20 15.63 -23.64 -21.41
N ASN A 21 16.15 -23.26 -22.58
CA ASN A 21 15.66 -23.72 -23.88
C ASN A 21 16.32 -25.05 -24.28
N ALA A 22 15.70 -25.75 -25.23
CA ALA A 22 16.28 -26.96 -25.80
C ALA A 22 17.63 -26.63 -26.46
N PRO A 23 18.66 -27.50 -26.32
CA PRO A 23 19.93 -27.32 -27.01
C PRO A 23 19.74 -27.20 -28.53
N VAL A 24 20.48 -26.28 -29.14
CA VAL A 24 20.43 -26.04 -30.58
C VAL A 24 21.45 -26.95 -31.26
N VAL A 25 21.12 -27.43 -32.45
CA VAL A 25 21.98 -28.28 -33.26
C VAL A 25 22.83 -27.35 -34.13
N GLU A 26 24.16 -27.39 -34.02
CA GLU A 26 25.04 -26.44 -34.75
C GLU A 26 25.05 -26.67 -36.28
N ASP A 27 24.80 -27.90 -36.75
CA ASP A 27 24.76 -28.24 -38.18
C ASP A 27 23.40 -28.83 -38.61
N GLU A 28 22.52 -27.96 -39.10
CA GLU A 28 21.18 -28.33 -39.56
C GLU A 28 21.15 -28.86 -41.01
N ARG A 29 22.30 -28.85 -41.72
CA ARG A 29 22.34 -29.20 -43.15
C ARG A 29 22.13 -30.69 -43.38
N GLY A 30 20.98 -31.04 -43.94
CA GLY A 30 20.61 -32.43 -44.26
C GLY A 30 19.90 -33.17 -43.13
N TRP A 31 19.42 -32.46 -42.10
CA TRP A 31 18.60 -33.00 -41.03
C TRP A 31 17.19 -32.39 -41.06
N HIS A 32 16.16 -33.22 -40.98
CA HIS A 32 14.80 -32.77 -40.68
C HIS A 32 14.58 -32.80 -39.16
N LYS A 33 14.29 -31.65 -38.56
CA LYS A 33 14.14 -31.47 -37.12
C LYS A 33 12.67 -31.35 -36.75
N TYR A 34 12.24 -32.18 -35.82
CA TYR A 34 10.92 -32.04 -35.20
C TYR A 34 11.00 -31.14 -33.96
N PRO A 35 9.91 -30.44 -33.60
CA PRO A 35 9.85 -29.66 -32.37
C PRO A 35 10.23 -30.51 -31.15
N PRO A 36 11.18 -30.06 -30.31
CA PRO A 36 11.59 -30.82 -29.14
C PRO A 36 10.48 -30.85 -28.09
N SER A 37 10.32 -31.99 -27.42
CA SER A 37 9.50 -32.07 -26.20
C SER A 37 10.40 -31.91 -24.97
N SER A 38 9.87 -31.34 -23.89
CA SER A 38 10.62 -31.16 -22.65
C SER A 38 9.84 -31.68 -21.45
N LYS A 39 10.52 -32.40 -20.56
CA LYS A 39 9.99 -32.83 -19.26
C LYS A 39 10.90 -32.27 -18.18
N PHE A 40 10.31 -31.65 -17.16
CA PHE A 40 11.05 -31.16 -16.00
C PHE A 40 10.77 -32.06 -14.80
N LYS A 41 11.83 -32.55 -14.17
CA LYS A 41 11.75 -33.26 -12.91
C LYS A 41 12.40 -32.39 -11.83
N GLN A 42 11.61 -32.02 -10.85
CA GLN A 42 12.04 -31.27 -9.69
C GLN A 42 12.71 -32.22 -8.68
N ASP A 43 13.88 -31.84 -8.18
CA ASP A 43 14.67 -32.64 -7.22
C ASP A 43 14.65 -32.07 -5.78
N ASP A 44 14.01 -30.91 -5.56
CA ASP A 44 13.92 -30.22 -4.26
C ASP A 44 12.52 -29.65 -4.02
N GLU A 45 12.05 -29.50 -2.78
CA GLU A 45 10.68 -29.05 -2.44
C GLU A 45 10.36 -27.65 -2.99
N VAL A 46 11.38 -26.79 -3.11
CA VAL A 46 11.21 -25.38 -3.51
C VAL A 46 11.35 -25.18 -5.04
N GLY A 47 11.75 -26.21 -5.79
CA GLY A 47 11.79 -26.16 -7.26
C GLY A 47 13.00 -25.45 -7.86
N ILE A 48 14.00 -25.16 -7.03
CA ILE A 48 15.20 -24.41 -7.44
C ILE A 48 16.24 -25.35 -8.09
N SER A 49 16.26 -26.63 -7.72
CA SER A 49 17.07 -27.67 -8.36
C SER A 49 16.23 -28.75 -9.02
N GLY A 50 16.71 -29.24 -10.14
CA GLY A 50 16.04 -30.29 -10.90
C GLY A 50 16.81 -30.71 -12.14
N THR A 51 16.19 -31.58 -12.90
CA THR A 51 16.69 -32.09 -14.16
C THR A 51 15.66 -31.85 -15.25
N LYS A 52 16.04 -31.09 -16.29
CA LYS A 52 15.20 -30.85 -17.48
C LYS A 52 15.69 -31.75 -18.61
N THR A 53 14.83 -32.65 -19.05
CA THR A 53 15.09 -33.58 -20.15
C THR A 53 14.41 -33.07 -21.41
N PHE A 54 15.16 -32.96 -22.49
CA PHE A 54 14.65 -32.63 -23.82
C PHE A 54 14.77 -33.84 -24.74
N GLU A 55 13.69 -34.19 -25.42
CA GLU A 55 13.67 -35.23 -26.44
C GLU A 55 13.47 -34.54 -27.80
N THR A 56 14.47 -34.63 -28.67
CA THR A 56 14.42 -34.07 -30.03
C THR A 56 14.54 -35.19 -31.04
N VAL A 57 13.62 -35.25 -32.00
CA VAL A 57 13.68 -36.22 -33.09
C VAL A 57 14.34 -35.58 -34.31
N LEU A 58 15.41 -36.21 -34.81
CA LEU A 58 16.14 -35.80 -36.00
C LEU A 58 16.08 -36.92 -37.04
N SER A 59 15.67 -36.60 -38.28
CA SER A 59 15.70 -37.56 -39.40
C SER A 59 16.78 -37.15 -40.42
N PRO A 60 17.73 -38.05 -40.78
CA PRO A 60 18.75 -37.75 -41.76
C PRO A 60 18.20 -37.85 -43.18
N ASN A 61 18.38 -36.78 -43.97
CA ASN A 61 17.99 -36.74 -45.39
C ASN A 61 19.11 -37.25 -46.32
N GLU A 62 20.35 -37.36 -45.82
CA GLU A 62 21.53 -37.79 -46.58
C GLU A 62 22.38 -38.78 -45.78
N LYS A 63 23.37 -39.42 -46.42
CA LYS A 63 24.36 -40.24 -45.71
C LYS A 63 25.18 -39.32 -44.78
N LYS A 64 25.03 -39.50 -43.46
CA LYS A 64 25.79 -38.77 -42.43
C LYS A 64 26.52 -39.76 -41.52
N GLN A 65 27.71 -39.36 -41.07
CA GLN A 65 28.63 -40.19 -40.27
C GLN A 65 28.69 -39.80 -38.79
N SER A 66 27.98 -38.76 -38.38
CA SER A 66 27.96 -38.29 -36.99
C SER A 66 26.65 -37.58 -36.64
N VAL A 67 26.23 -37.70 -35.38
CA VAL A 67 25.20 -36.84 -34.78
C VAL A 67 25.79 -35.44 -34.64
N PRO A 68 25.07 -34.39 -35.05
CA PRO A 68 25.55 -33.02 -34.93
C PRO A 68 25.66 -32.60 -33.45
N VAL A 69 26.64 -31.76 -33.15
CA VAL A 69 26.91 -31.24 -31.80
C VAL A 69 25.73 -30.40 -31.32
N LEU A 70 25.29 -30.65 -30.09
CA LEU A 70 24.31 -29.85 -29.37
C LEU A 70 25.03 -28.73 -28.62
N ALA A 71 24.59 -27.50 -28.83
CA ALA A 71 25.04 -26.34 -28.08
C ALA A 71 23.93 -25.82 -27.16
N LEU A 72 24.24 -25.68 -25.87
CA LEU A 72 23.38 -25.04 -24.88
C LEU A 72 24.08 -23.79 -24.33
N SER A 73 23.49 -22.62 -24.54
CA SER A 73 23.97 -21.38 -23.95
C SER A 73 23.15 -21.02 -22.72
N TYR A 74 23.82 -20.77 -21.59
CA TYR A 74 23.19 -20.36 -20.34
C TYR A 74 23.98 -19.21 -19.70
N PHE A 75 23.33 -18.45 -18.83
CA PHE A 75 23.98 -17.40 -18.06
C PHE A 75 24.52 -17.97 -16.75
N ASP A 76 25.82 -17.83 -16.50
CA ASP A 76 26.48 -18.23 -15.25
C ASP A 76 26.53 -17.01 -14.31
N PRO A 77 25.70 -16.94 -13.25
CA PRO A 77 25.67 -15.80 -12.34
C PRO A 77 26.95 -15.65 -11.50
N ALA A 78 27.75 -16.71 -11.33
CA ALA A 78 29.01 -16.61 -10.59
C ALA A 78 30.12 -15.96 -11.43
N LYS A 79 30.04 -16.08 -12.75
CA LYS A 79 31.01 -15.50 -13.71
C LYS A 79 30.46 -14.28 -14.45
N GLU A 80 29.20 -13.92 -14.20
CA GLU A 80 28.46 -12.82 -14.82
C GLU A 80 28.50 -12.82 -16.37
N GLN A 81 28.60 -14.01 -16.98
CA GLN A 81 28.76 -14.16 -18.43
C GLN A 81 27.95 -15.34 -18.97
N TYR A 82 27.65 -15.28 -20.27
CA TYR A 82 27.05 -16.39 -20.99
C TYR A 82 28.11 -17.46 -21.30
N VAL A 83 27.81 -18.70 -20.94
CA VAL A 83 28.66 -19.87 -21.20
C VAL A 83 27.91 -20.81 -22.14
N THR A 84 28.60 -21.29 -23.17
CA THR A 84 28.07 -22.27 -24.13
C THR A 84 28.68 -23.64 -23.85
N LEU A 85 27.84 -24.59 -23.44
CA LEU A 85 28.18 -26.00 -23.32
C LEU A 85 27.96 -26.68 -24.67
N ARG A 86 28.93 -27.50 -25.08
CA ARG A 86 28.85 -28.32 -26.30
C ARG A 86 28.82 -29.80 -25.92
N SER A 87 27.94 -30.56 -26.54
CA SER A 87 27.97 -32.02 -26.42
C SER A 87 29.15 -32.61 -27.19
N GLU A 88 29.60 -33.80 -26.80
CA GLU A 88 30.57 -34.54 -27.58
C GLU A 88 29.92 -35.06 -28.89
N PRO A 89 30.64 -35.07 -30.03
CA PRO A 89 30.14 -35.67 -31.26
C PRO A 89 29.99 -37.18 -31.10
N ILE A 90 28.81 -37.72 -31.38
CA ILE A 90 28.55 -39.17 -31.37
C ILE A 90 28.65 -39.68 -32.81
N ALA A 91 29.62 -40.54 -33.10
CA ALA A 91 29.77 -41.16 -34.42
C ALA A 91 28.63 -42.15 -34.69
N ILE A 92 27.93 -42.00 -35.82
CA ILE A 92 26.86 -42.91 -36.24
C ILE A 92 27.03 -43.21 -37.73
N THR A 93 26.87 -44.47 -38.15
CA THR A 93 26.95 -44.83 -39.56
C THR A 93 25.54 -44.99 -40.14
N VAL A 94 25.05 -43.99 -40.88
CA VAL A 94 23.77 -44.09 -41.60
C VAL A 94 24.01 -44.64 -43.00
N GLN A 95 23.67 -45.91 -43.24
CA GLN A 95 23.76 -46.53 -44.57
C GLN A 95 22.52 -46.20 -45.42
N GLY A 96 22.73 -45.54 -46.56
CA GLY A 96 21.69 -45.31 -47.56
C GLY A 96 21.51 -46.51 -48.49
N GLY A 97 20.36 -47.18 -48.45
CA GLY A 97 19.98 -48.23 -49.40
C GLY A 97 19.64 -47.66 -50.78
N ALA A 98 20.17 -48.28 -51.84
CA ALA A 98 19.92 -47.94 -53.23
C ALA A 98 18.50 -48.32 -53.67
N ALA A 99 17.93 -47.54 -54.59
CA ALA A 99 16.58 -47.73 -55.14
C ALA A 99 16.44 -49.07 -55.85
N ALA A 100 15.46 -49.88 -55.45
CA ALA A 100 14.96 -51.00 -56.23
C ALA A 100 13.62 -50.59 -56.87
N THR A 101 13.68 -50.32 -58.17
CA THR A 101 12.54 -50.07 -59.05
C THR A 101 11.76 -51.37 -59.24
N GLN A 102 10.46 -51.40 -58.93
CA GLN A 102 9.54 -52.40 -59.49
C GLN A 102 8.29 -51.72 -60.02
N ASN A 103 8.20 -51.68 -61.35
CA ASN A 103 7.02 -51.37 -62.13
C ASN A 103 6.08 -52.58 -62.12
N VAL A 104 4.79 -52.39 -61.89
CA VAL A 104 3.75 -53.27 -62.47
C VAL A 104 2.56 -52.43 -62.94
N THR A 105 2.15 -52.78 -64.15
CA THR A 105 1.36 -52.09 -65.17
C THR A 105 -0.14 -52.08 -64.91
N ALA A 106 -0.80 -51.03 -65.40
CA ALA A 106 -2.25 -50.86 -65.45
C ALA A 106 -2.91 -51.67 -66.57
N SER A 107 -4.13 -52.16 -66.34
CA SER A 107 -5.09 -52.57 -67.37
C SER A 107 -6.49 -52.06 -67.02
N GLN A 108 -7.05 -51.22 -67.89
CA GLN A 108 -8.43 -50.73 -67.89
C GLN A 108 -9.30 -51.61 -68.80
N SER A 109 -10.57 -51.82 -68.40
CA SER A 109 -11.70 -52.11 -69.29
C SER A 109 -12.97 -51.48 -68.71
N ALA A 110 -13.83 -50.93 -69.57
CA ALA A 110 -14.89 -49.97 -69.23
C ALA A 110 -16.34 -50.50 -69.44
N SER A 111 -17.23 -50.05 -68.52
CA SER A 111 -18.69 -49.71 -68.66
C SER A 111 -19.78 -50.81 -68.77
N PRO A 112 -21.09 -50.55 -68.46
CA PRO A 112 -21.74 -49.62 -67.48
C PRO A 112 -23.04 -50.13 -66.73
N SER A 113 -23.34 -49.53 -65.54
CA SER A 113 -24.64 -49.30 -64.80
C SER A 113 -25.69 -50.42 -64.51
N PRO A 114 -26.67 -50.31 -63.55
CA PRO A 114 -26.93 -49.32 -62.46
C PRO A 114 -27.25 -49.90 -61.04
N ALA A 115 -27.15 -49.02 -60.03
CA ALA A 115 -27.80 -48.92 -58.70
C ALA A 115 -28.39 -50.15 -57.96
N ILE A 116 -27.80 -50.48 -56.78
CA ILE A 116 -28.53 -50.86 -55.54
C ILE A 116 -27.76 -50.32 -54.31
N ALA A 117 -28.48 -49.71 -53.38
CA ALA A 117 -27.99 -49.09 -52.14
C ALA A 117 -27.67 -50.10 -51.04
N VAL A 118 -26.53 -49.92 -50.35
CA VAL A 118 -26.25 -50.49 -49.01
C VAL A 118 -25.30 -49.54 -48.26
N ALA A 119 -25.74 -48.96 -47.13
CA ALA A 119 -24.86 -48.35 -46.10
C ALA A 119 -24.25 -49.47 -45.24
N PRO A 120 -23.29 -49.27 -44.30
CA PRO A 120 -22.46 -48.11 -43.94
C PRO A 120 -20.95 -48.49 -43.83
N GLN A 121 -20.02 -47.53 -43.65
CA GLN A 121 -18.96 -47.66 -42.63
C GLN A 121 -18.13 -46.37 -42.48
N ARG A 122 -18.11 -45.91 -41.23
CA ARG A 122 -17.40 -44.73 -40.75
C ARG A 122 -15.91 -45.02 -40.76
N THR A 123 -15.14 -44.16 -41.38
CA THR A 123 -13.69 -44.04 -41.20
C THR A 123 -13.37 -43.90 -39.71
N GLN A 124 -12.75 -44.93 -39.13
CA GLN A 124 -12.19 -44.89 -37.79
C GLN A 124 -10.98 -43.94 -37.79
N LYS A 125 -11.10 -42.85 -37.04
CA LYS A 125 -9.99 -41.95 -36.70
C LYS A 125 -9.04 -42.71 -35.77
N PRO A 126 -7.71 -42.62 -35.95
CA PRO A 126 -6.75 -43.25 -35.04
C PRO A 126 -6.99 -42.71 -33.62
N GLN A 127 -7.02 -43.63 -32.65
CA GLN A 127 -7.16 -43.31 -31.24
C GLN A 127 -5.94 -42.51 -30.78
N ASP A 128 -6.13 -41.22 -30.57
CA ASP A 128 -5.18 -40.34 -29.90
C ASP A 128 -5.28 -40.62 -28.39
N ILE A 129 -4.35 -41.43 -27.90
CA ILE A 129 -4.20 -41.78 -26.49
C ILE A 129 -3.50 -40.59 -25.80
N LEU A 130 -4.25 -39.52 -25.55
CA LEU A 130 -3.91 -38.54 -24.53
C LEU A 130 -4.85 -38.77 -23.35
N TYR A 131 -4.34 -39.44 -22.32
CA TYR A 131 -4.94 -39.43 -20.99
C TYR A 131 -4.77 -38.02 -20.41
N GLN A 132 -5.67 -37.11 -20.75
CA GLN A 132 -5.88 -35.90 -19.98
C GLN A 132 -6.81 -36.24 -18.81
N LEU A 133 -6.21 -36.57 -17.66
CA LEU A 133 -6.87 -36.38 -16.37
C LEU A 133 -7.12 -34.88 -16.22
N THR A 134 -8.26 -34.42 -16.73
CA THR A 134 -8.85 -33.15 -16.34
C THR A 134 -9.86 -33.48 -15.27
N ASP A 135 -9.42 -33.52 -14.01
CA ASP A 135 -10.34 -33.18 -12.92
C ASP A 135 -10.78 -31.75 -13.19
N ARG A 136 -11.98 -31.61 -13.74
CA ARG A 136 -12.57 -30.32 -14.08
C ARG A 136 -12.89 -29.64 -12.74
N PRO A 137 -12.21 -28.55 -12.34
CA PRO A 137 -12.64 -27.83 -11.16
C PRO A 137 -14.08 -27.35 -11.41
N ALA A 138 -14.95 -27.51 -10.41
CA ALA A 138 -16.37 -27.15 -10.50
C ALA A 138 -16.59 -25.65 -10.79
N THR A 139 -15.53 -24.85 -10.74
CA THR A 139 -15.52 -23.43 -11.10
C THR A 139 -14.40 -23.17 -12.10
N ALA A 140 -14.75 -22.59 -13.24
CA ALA A 140 -13.77 -22.10 -14.21
C ALA A 140 -12.97 -20.96 -13.55
N GLU A 141 -11.69 -21.17 -13.26
CA GLU A 141 -10.82 -20.08 -12.85
C GLU A 141 -10.62 -19.14 -14.04
N SER A 142 -11.29 -17.98 -13.98
CA SER A 142 -11.13 -16.94 -14.99
C SER A 142 -9.87 -16.13 -14.70
N PHE A 143 -8.94 -16.11 -15.66
CA PHE A 143 -7.79 -15.20 -15.71
C PHE A 143 -8.19 -13.75 -16.03
N ALA A 144 -9.39 -13.33 -15.61
CA ALA A 144 -9.84 -11.95 -15.77
C ALA A 144 -9.03 -11.06 -14.81
N PRO A 145 -8.43 -9.96 -15.30
CA PRO A 145 -7.65 -9.03 -14.48
C PRO A 145 -8.44 -8.55 -13.26
N LEU A 146 -7.78 -8.41 -12.12
CA LEU A 146 -8.44 -8.11 -10.84
C LEU A 146 -9.30 -6.83 -10.87
N TYR A 147 -8.95 -5.84 -11.71
CA TYR A 147 -9.70 -4.58 -11.85
C TYR A 147 -11.09 -4.74 -12.49
N THR A 148 -11.38 -5.86 -13.17
CA THR A 148 -12.72 -6.13 -13.74
C THR A 148 -13.68 -6.70 -12.71
N ARG A 149 -13.17 -7.15 -11.55
CA ARG A 149 -13.98 -7.71 -10.47
C ARG A 149 -14.49 -6.57 -9.59
N THR A 150 -15.80 -6.47 -9.39
CA THR A 150 -16.42 -5.44 -8.52
C THR A 150 -15.86 -5.46 -7.10
N VAL A 151 -15.49 -6.65 -6.61
CA VAL A 151 -14.87 -6.86 -5.28
C VAL A 151 -13.54 -6.10 -5.13
N PHE A 152 -12.77 -5.95 -6.20
CA PHE A 152 -11.51 -5.19 -6.17
C PHE A 152 -11.77 -3.71 -5.88
N TRP A 153 -12.78 -3.12 -6.51
CA TRP A 153 -13.17 -1.73 -6.27
C TRP A 153 -13.76 -1.52 -4.89
N THR A 154 -14.60 -2.43 -4.39
CA THR A 154 -15.15 -2.31 -3.02
C THR A 154 -14.06 -2.46 -1.97
N ALA A 155 -13.12 -3.40 -2.16
CA ALA A 155 -11.97 -3.57 -1.27
C ALA A 155 -11.07 -2.33 -1.25
N GLN A 156 -10.90 -1.65 -2.40
CA GLN A 156 -10.11 -0.41 -2.49
C GLN A 156 -10.84 0.83 -1.92
N LEU A 157 -12.18 0.84 -1.96
CA LEU A 157 -12.98 1.96 -1.46
C LEU A 157 -12.95 2.05 0.07
N ILE A 158 -12.87 0.92 0.77
CA ILE A 158 -12.84 0.85 2.25
C ILE A 158 -11.67 1.65 2.85
N PRO A 159 -10.39 1.41 2.49
CA PRO A 159 -9.27 2.18 3.03
C PRO A 159 -9.32 3.66 2.60
N LEU A 160 -9.82 3.96 1.40
CA LEU A 160 -9.99 5.33 0.94
C LEU A 160 -11.00 6.09 1.81
N LEU A 161 -12.17 5.50 2.08
CA LEU A 161 -13.17 6.09 2.96
C LEU A 161 -12.68 6.22 4.40
N ALA A 162 -11.92 5.24 4.90
CA ALA A 162 -11.30 5.32 6.22
C ALA A 162 -10.33 6.51 6.31
N LEU A 163 -9.49 6.71 5.30
CA LEU A 163 -8.57 7.86 5.24
C LEU A 163 -9.31 9.20 5.15
N ILE A 164 -10.37 9.29 4.34
CA ILE A 164 -11.18 10.51 4.23
C ILE A 164 -11.89 10.80 5.56
N GLY A 165 -12.46 9.78 6.21
CA GLY A 165 -13.09 9.89 7.52
C GLY A 165 -12.09 10.34 8.59
N PHE A 166 -10.90 9.75 8.62
CA PHE A 166 -9.83 10.12 9.54
C PHE A 166 -9.32 11.55 9.29
N ALA A 167 -9.11 11.94 8.03
CA ALA A 167 -8.73 13.31 7.67
C ALA A 167 -9.80 14.31 8.09
N GLY A 168 -11.07 14.02 7.82
CA GLY A 168 -12.20 14.85 8.25
C GLY A 168 -12.30 14.99 9.77
N TRP A 169 -12.08 13.89 10.51
CA TRP A 169 -12.04 13.89 11.97
C TRP A 169 -10.88 14.73 12.50
N LYS A 170 -9.66 14.56 11.97
CA LYS A 170 -8.48 15.35 12.34
C LYS A 170 -8.67 16.84 12.02
N ILE A 171 -9.26 17.18 10.88
CA ILE A 171 -9.57 18.57 10.51
C ILE A 171 -10.61 19.15 11.47
N ARG A 172 -11.63 18.37 11.84
CA ARG A 172 -12.64 18.80 12.82
C ARG A 172 -12.00 19.04 14.19
N GLN A 173 -11.13 18.14 14.64
CA GLN A 173 -10.42 18.25 15.92
C GLN A 173 -9.51 19.47 15.94
N THR A 174 -8.69 19.68 14.91
CA THR A 174 -7.82 20.87 14.79
C THR A 174 -8.63 22.16 14.69
N ARG A 175 -9.81 22.17 14.06
CA ARG A 175 -10.69 23.35 14.03
C ARG A 175 -11.28 23.68 15.41
N ILE A 176 -11.63 22.67 16.21
CA ILE A 176 -12.14 22.87 17.57
C ILE A 176 -11.02 23.42 18.46
N ASP A 177 -9.85 22.79 18.42
CA ASP A 177 -8.68 23.20 19.20
C ASP A 177 -8.21 24.62 18.83
N ASN A 178 -8.16 24.96 17.54
CA ASN A 178 -7.86 26.33 17.10
C ASN A 178 -8.89 27.37 17.59
N ARG A 179 -10.16 27.01 17.78
CA ARG A 179 -11.17 27.96 18.32
C ARG A 179 -10.93 28.20 19.81
N GLU A 180 -10.58 27.17 20.57
CA GLU A 180 -10.23 27.29 21.98
C GLU A 180 -8.94 28.08 22.16
N ALA A 181 -7.89 27.77 21.37
CA ALA A 181 -6.64 28.53 21.36
C ALA A 181 -6.86 30.02 21.02
N ARG A 182 -7.71 30.34 20.03
CA ARG A 182 -8.05 31.73 19.69
C ARG A 182 -8.80 32.45 20.81
N ARG A 183 -9.70 31.77 21.51
CA ARG A 183 -10.42 32.34 22.67
C ARG A 183 -9.46 32.63 23.80
N ILE A 184 -8.59 31.68 24.14
CA ILE A 184 -7.56 31.85 25.18
C ILE A 184 -6.62 33.01 24.82
N ALA A 185 -6.15 33.08 23.57
CA ALA A 185 -5.31 34.17 23.10
C ALA A 185 -6.01 35.54 23.17
N ALA A 186 -7.29 35.62 22.83
CA ALA A 186 -8.08 36.85 22.94
C ALA A 186 -8.25 37.29 24.41
N LEU A 187 -8.57 36.36 25.31
CA LEU A 187 -8.69 36.64 26.75
C LEU A 187 -7.36 37.06 27.37
N GLN A 188 -6.25 36.43 26.97
CA GLN A 188 -4.90 36.83 27.38
C GLN A 188 -4.57 38.25 26.90
N HIS A 189 -4.95 38.58 25.67
CA HIS A 189 -4.73 39.93 25.13
C HIS A 189 -5.51 40.98 25.91
N GLU A 190 -6.81 40.75 26.17
CA GLU A 190 -7.66 41.63 26.99
C GLU A 190 -7.08 41.81 28.40
N THR A 191 -6.65 40.70 29.02
CA THR A 191 -6.01 40.71 30.35
C THR A 191 -4.72 41.56 30.35
N SER A 192 -3.88 41.39 29.33
CA SER A 192 -2.62 42.12 29.20
C SER A 192 -2.84 43.62 29.00
N GLU A 193 -3.85 44.00 28.20
CA GLU A 193 -4.20 45.39 27.94
C GLU A 193 -4.74 46.06 29.21
N LEU A 194 -5.62 45.39 29.94
CA LEU A 194 -6.15 45.89 31.22
C LEU A 194 -5.04 46.02 32.27
N MET A 195 -4.12 45.05 32.37
CA MET A 195 -2.93 45.18 33.24
C MET A 195 -2.08 46.39 32.88
N HIS A 196 -1.92 46.71 31.59
CA HIS A 196 -1.20 47.91 31.15
C HIS A 196 -1.96 49.20 31.49
N LYS A 197 -3.30 49.18 31.51
CA LYS A 197 -4.13 50.31 31.96
C LYS A 197 -4.04 50.50 33.46
N LEU A 198 -4.14 49.43 34.26
CA LEU A 198 -3.99 49.46 35.72
C LEU A 198 -2.61 49.98 36.17
N ARG A 199 -1.55 49.69 35.39
CA ARG A 199 -0.21 50.25 35.65
C ARG A 199 -0.08 51.73 35.28
N ARG A 200 -0.91 52.26 34.36
CA ARG A 200 -0.92 53.69 34.02
C ARG A 200 -1.72 54.48 35.08
N ASN A 201 -1.13 55.53 35.61
CA ASN A 201 -1.65 56.31 36.76
C ASN A 201 -2.88 57.19 36.45
N ALA A 202 -3.67 56.90 35.41
CA ALA A 202 -4.61 57.86 34.83
C ALA A 202 -6.11 57.51 35.00
N ALA A 203 -6.45 56.37 35.59
CA ALA A 203 -7.84 55.94 35.75
C ALA A 203 -8.52 56.57 36.97
N SER A 204 -9.81 56.87 36.86
CA SER A 204 -10.64 57.24 38.01
C SER A 204 -10.75 56.08 39.02
N PRO A 205 -11.00 56.33 40.32
CA PRO A 205 -11.17 55.26 41.32
C PRO A 205 -12.15 54.17 40.91
N ARG A 206 -13.30 54.57 40.34
CA ARG A 206 -14.34 53.66 39.87
C ARG A 206 -13.86 52.77 38.72
N GLU A 207 -13.20 53.37 37.72
CA GLU A 207 -12.66 52.63 36.58
C GLU A 207 -11.55 51.67 37.03
N TYR A 208 -10.69 52.10 37.97
CA TYR A 208 -9.60 51.27 38.47
C TYR A 208 -10.10 49.99 39.15
N TYR A 209 -11.04 50.08 40.09
CA TYR A 209 -11.56 48.89 40.78
C TYR A 209 -12.38 47.98 39.85
N ALA A 210 -13.11 48.57 38.89
CA ALA A 210 -13.83 47.81 37.87
C ALA A 210 -12.87 47.06 36.92
N GLU A 211 -11.77 47.69 36.50
CA GLU A 211 -10.73 47.05 35.69
C GLU A 211 -9.97 45.98 36.48
N ALA A 212 -9.68 46.23 37.77
CA ALA A 212 -9.00 45.29 38.64
C ALA A 212 -9.81 44.01 38.87
N SER A 213 -11.10 44.13 39.21
CA SER A 213 -12.00 42.98 39.37
C SER A 213 -12.19 42.23 38.05
N ARG A 214 -12.28 42.95 36.91
CA ARG A 214 -12.32 42.36 35.57
C ARG A 214 -11.08 41.52 35.25
N VAL A 215 -9.88 42.00 35.60
CA VAL A 215 -8.63 41.24 35.39
C VAL A 215 -8.62 39.96 36.21
N VAL A 216 -9.08 39.99 37.47
CA VAL A 216 -9.20 38.78 38.29
C VAL A 216 -10.17 37.80 37.63
N ARG A 217 -11.35 38.26 37.22
CA ARG A 217 -12.37 37.45 36.53
C ARG A 217 -11.86 36.82 35.22
N LEU A 218 -11.03 37.53 34.46
CA LEU A 218 -10.41 36.98 33.24
C LEU A 218 -9.32 35.97 33.55
N LYS A 219 -8.48 36.24 34.56
CA LYS A 219 -7.44 35.32 35.02
C LYS A 219 -8.00 34.02 35.55
N THR A 220 -9.08 34.06 36.32
CA THR A 220 -9.76 32.86 36.82
C THR A 220 -10.37 32.05 35.67
N ALA A 221 -11.01 32.72 34.70
CA ALA A 221 -11.55 32.04 33.53
C ALA A 221 -10.46 31.36 32.68
N LEU A 222 -9.28 31.98 32.59
CA LEU A 222 -8.10 31.40 31.95
C LEU A 222 -7.53 30.20 32.72
N ALA A 223 -7.41 30.31 34.06
CA ALA A 223 -6.91 29.24 34.92
C ALA A 223 -7.87 28.04 34.98
N SER A 224 -9.18 28.32 34.91
CA SER A 224 -10.24 27.32 34.92
C SER A 224 -10.48 26.68 33.54
N GLY A 225 -9.46 26.58 32.68
CA GLY A 225 -9.55 26.16 31.28
C GLY A 225 -10.33 24.86 31.00
N SER A 226 -10.48 23.97 31.98
CA SER A 226 -11.29 22.75 31.89
C SER A 226 -12.79 22.95 32.18
N SER A 227 -13.18 23.98 32.95
CA SER A 227 -14.53 24.13 33.51
C SER A 227 -15.44 25.13 32.76
N ARG A 228 -14.98 25.74 31.66
CA ARG A 228 -15.74 26.75 30.86
C ARG A 228 -16.55 27.73 31.73
N ILE A 229 -15.88 28.37 32.67
CA ILE A 229 -16.52 29.40 33.50
C ILE A 229 -16.57 30.69 32.69
N ASP A 230 -17.77 31.25 32.54
CA ASP A 230 -17.93 32.57 31.92
C ASP A 230 -17.27 33.64 32.79
N PRO A 231 -16.39 34.50 32.24
CA PRO A 231 -15.68 35.53 33.02
C PRO A 231 -16.64 36.46 33.80
N ASN A 232 -17.87 36.65 33.33
CA ASN A 232 -18.83 37.56 33.95
C ASN A 232 -19.48 36.99 35.22
N VAL A 233 -19.38 35.68 35.46
CA VAL A 233 -20.07 34.97 36.57
C VAL A 233 -19.08 34.62 37.70
N VAL A 234 -17.81 35.00 37.57
CA VAL A 234 -16.78 34.68 38.56
C VAL A 234 -16.92 35.60 39.78
N ASP A 235 -17.21 34.99 40.92
CA ASP A 235 -17.19 35.64 42.24
C ASP A 235 -15.81 35.51 42.91
N ALA A 236 -15.59 36.29 43.97
CA ALA A 236 -14.34 36.28 44.74
C ALA A 236 -14.01 34.88 45.32
N GLU A 237 -15.01 34.14 45.74
CA GLU A 237 -14.85 32.79 46.30
C GLU A 237 -14.41 31.78 45.21
N THR A 238 -15.04 31.83 44.03
CA THR A 238 -14.64 31.02 42.87
C THR A 238 -13.22 31.34 42.45
N ALA A 239 -12.83 32.61 42.50
CA ALA A 239 -11.46 33.04 42.21
C ALA A 239 -10.46 32.46 43.21
N ALA A 240 -10.77 32.57 44.51
CA ALA A 240 -9.92 32.07 45.57
C ALA A 240 -9.75 30.54 45.52
N ASP A 241 -10.82 29.82 45.19
CA ASP A 241 -10.79 28.36 45.07
C ASP A 241 -9.99 27.92 43.83
N THR A 242 -10.12 28.64 42.71
CA THR A 242 -9.37 28.35 41.47
C THR A 242 -7.85 28.49 41.68
N PHE A 243 -7.42 29.53 42.40
CA PHE A 243 -6.00 29.80 42.67
C PHE A 243 -5.48 29.21 43.98
N LYS A 244 -6.31 28.48 44.75
CA LYS A 244 -5.95 27.87 46.05
C LYS A 244 -5.27 28.85 47.01
N LEU A 245 -5.85 30.02 47.16
CA LEU A 245 -5.26 31.11 47.95
C LEU A 245 -5.34 30.85 49.45
N ASN A 246 -4.41 31.48 50.20
CA ASN A 246 -4.44 31.49 51.66
C ASN A 246 -5.61 32.37 52.17
N THR A 247 -5.95 32.23 53.46
CA THR A 247 -7.06 32.97 54.08
C THR A 247 -6.92 34.50 53.92
N ASP A 248 -5.71 35.03 54.08
CA ASP A 248 -5.44 36.46 53.96
C ASP A 248 -5.69 37.00 52.54
N SER A 249 -5.19 36.31 51.49
CA SER A 249 -5.42 36.71 50.10
C SER A 249 -6.88 36.52 49.68
N ARG A 250 -7.59 35.54 50.26
CA ARG A 250 -9.05 35.37 50.05
C ARG A 250 -9.81 36.58 50.59
N ASP A 251 -9.47 37.04 51.79
CA ASP A 251 -10.09 38.22 52.39
C ASP A 251 -9.76 39.50 51.60
N GLN A 252 -8.52 39.64 51.11
CA GLN A 252 -8.13 40.76 50.24
C GLN A 252 -8.91 40.75 48.91
N LEU A 253 -9.08 39.59 48.27
CA LEU A 253 -9.90 39.45 47.06
C LEU A 253 -11.36 39.81 47.32
N ARG A 254 -11.92 39.37 48.45
CA ARG A 254 -13.29 39.68 48.84
C ARG A 254 -13.48 41.18 49.00
N ARG A 255 -12.57 41.86 49.69
CA ARG A 255 -12.59 43.32 49.83
C ARG A 255 -12.48 44.03 48.49
N LEU A 256 -11.65 43.53 47.57
CA LEU A 256 -11.52 44.10 46.22
C LEU A 256 -12.83 44.02 45.44
N PHE A 257 -13.51 42.87 45.47
CA PHE A 257 -14.80 42.69 44.81
C PHE A 257 -15.90 43.54 45.46
N GLU A 258 -15.96 43.57 46.79
CA GLU A 258 -16.92 44.40 47.54
C GLU A 258 -16.72 45.88 47.24
N GLN A 259 -15.47 46.34 47.19
CA GLN A 259 -15.14 47.72 46.82
C GLN A 259 -15.50 48.01 45.36
N SER A 260 -15.20 47.10 44.43
CA SER A 260 -15.60 47.22 43.02
C SER A 260 -17.13 47.35 42.87
N ASP A 261 -17.88 46.50 43.56
CA ASP A 261 -19.35 46.51 43.52
C ASP A 261 -19.89 47.77 44.19
N GLU A 262 -19.33 48.19 45.33
CA GLU A 262 -19.66 49.46 45.97
C GLU A 262 -19.48 50.63 45.01
N TRP A 263 -18.36 50.74 44.30
CA TRP A 263 -18.14 51.81 43.31
C TRP A 263 -19.02 51.67 42.05
N GLN A 264 -19.45 50.46 41.70
CA GLN A 264 -20.30 50.23 40.54
C GLN A 264 -21.75 50.64 40.81
N TYR A 265 -22.25 50.34 42.01
CA TYR A 265 -23.65 50.53 42.41
C TYR A 265 -23.89 51.76 43.29
N SER A 266 -22.87 52.29 43.97
CA SER A 266 -22.97 53.60 44.62
C SER A 266 -22.98 54.68 43.53
N GLY A 267 -23.99 55.55 43.58
CA GLY A 267 -24.05 56.70 42.69
C GLY A 267 -22.79 57.56 42.82
N ALA A 268 -22.45 58.32 41.78
CA ALA A 268 -21.19 59.05 41.60
C ALA A 268 -20.78 60.07 42.71
N HIS A 269 -21.51 60.17 43.81
CA HIS A 269 -21.34 61.16 44.87
C HIS A 269 -20.73 60.61 46.18
N ASN A 270 -20.48 59.31 46.31
CA ASN A 270 -19.89 58.72 47.51
C ASN A 270 -18.51 58.13 47.21
N GLY A 271 -17.45 58.79 47.69
CA GLY A 271 -16.10 58.24 47.74
C GLY A 271 -14.98 59.28 47.51
N PRO A 272 -13.74 58.98 47.92
CA PRO A 272 -12.60 59.87 47.75
C PRO A 272 -12.27 60.09 46.27
N ALA A 273 -11.98 61.34 45.88
CA ALA A 273 -11.67 61.73 44.50
C ALA A 273 -10.36 61.12 43.95
N ARG A 274 -9.52 60.52 44.81
CA ARG A 274 -8.25 59.89 44.44
C ARG A 274 -8.04 58.59 45.21
N ILE A 275 -7.44 57.61 44.55
CA ILE A 275 -7.02 56.33 45.14
C ILE A 275 -5.72 56.56 45.92
N SER A 276 -5.61 55.98 47.12
CA SER A 276 -4.35 55.94 47.86
C SER A 276 -3.30 55.12 47.10
N PRO A 277 -2.04 55.59 46.97
CA PRO A 277 -0.99 54.82 46.30
C PRO A 277 -0.68 53.48 46.99
N GLU A 278 -0.99 53.34 48.28
CA GLU A 278 -0.79 52.10 49.04
C GLU A 278 -1.81 51.03 48.63
N ASN A 279 -3.11 51.31 48.70
CA ASN A 279 -4.16 50.40 48.25
C ASN A 279 -3.97 49.94 46.81
N ARG A 280 -3.46 50.84 45.95
CA ARG A 280 -3.16 50.49 44.56
C ARG A 280 -2.05 49.45 44.45
N ARG A 281 -0.98 49.58 45.23
CA ARG A 281 0.13 48.62 45.27
C ARG A 281 -0.36 47.27 45.77
N GLU A 282 -1.14 47.26 46.86
CA GLU A 282 -1.74 46.03 47.41
C GLU A 282 -2.61 45.31 46.37
N VAL A 283 -3.48 46.03 45.66
CA VAL A 283 -4.32 45.45 44.59
C VAL A 283 -3.48 44.89 43.44
N LEU A 284 -2.44 45.61 43.00
CA LEU A 284 -1.55 45.14 41.94
C LEU A 284 -0.76 43.90 42.36
N GLU A 285 -0.23 43.89 43.59
CA GLU A 285 0.50 42.76 44.16
C GLU A 285 -0.38 41.52 44.30
N LEU A 286 -1.62 41.70 44.78
CA LEU A 286 -2.62 40.64 44.82
C LEU A 286 -2.88 40.05 43.44
N ILE A 287 -3.12 40.91 42.42
CA ILE A 287 -3.36 40.45 41.04
C ILE A 287 -2.14 39.73 40.46
N GLU A 288 -0.92 40.18 40.76
CA GLU A 288 0.32 39.55 40.27
C GLU A 288 0.60 38.19 40.92
N ASN A 289 0.19 38.02 42.18
CA ASN A 289 0.30 36.76 42.92
C ASN A 289 -0.74 35.70 42.50
N LEU A 290 -1.77 36.06 41.72
CA LEU A 290 -2.67 35.10 41.06
C LEU A 290 -1.98 34.44 39.87
N LYS A 291 -1.35 33.28 40.09
CA LYS A 291 -0.70 32.43 39.09
C LYS A 291 -1.01 30.95 39.31
#